data_AF-A0A1S8FJ62-F1
#
_entry.id   AF-A0A1S8FJ62-F1
#
_cell.length_a   1.000
_cell.length_b   1.000
_cell.length_c   1.000
_cell.angle_alpha   90.00
_cell.angle_beta   90.00
_cell.angle_gamma   90.00
#
_symmetry.space_group_name_H-M   'P 1'
#
loop_
_entity.id
_entity.type
_entity.pdbx_description
1 polymer ?
#
loop_
_entity_poly.entity_id
_entity_poly.type
_entity_poly.pdbx_seq_one_letter_code
_entity_poly.pdbx_strand_id
1 'polypeptide(L)'
;MNHFSHLLVVTCLAASAAAFAAGDVSDSGYGGPSDDPVLASTQAAFGRKDWAGAQAGLQKALLGAPQNADYHNLYAYSIRKGANPNMALVFKHYGEALRINPKHRGAHEYVGEAYLMVGDLPKAKQHLAALDKLCFLPCEEHTDLKKAIAVYEAKRKP
;
A
#
# COMPACT_ATOMS: atom_id res chain seq x y z
N MET A 1 14.04 -27.10 72.33
CA MET A 1 13.13 -25.96 72.10
C MET A 1 13.62 -25.24 70.85
N ASN A 2 12.78 -25.24 69.81
CA ASN A 2 13.05 -24.71 68.46
C ASN A 2 13.66 -23.31 68.46
N HIS A 3 14.63 -23.06 67.58
CA HIS A 3 14.65 -21.83 66.77
C HIS A 3 15.36 -22.06 65.42
N PHE A 4 14.58 -21.91 64.36
CA PHE A 4 14.98 -21.78 62.95
C PHE A 4 15.62 -20.40 62.71
N SER A 5 16.62 -20.29 61.83
CA SER A 5 16.85 -19.07 61.02
C SER A 5 17.67 -19.32 59.76
N HIS A 6 16.92 -19.66 58.71
CA HIS A 6 16.97 -19.24 57.31
C HIS A 6 18.29 -18.75 56.67
N LEU A 7 18.80 -19.61 55.78
CA LEU A 7 19.68 -19.32 54.66
C LEU A 7 19.00 -18.31 53.71
N LEU A 8 19.62 -17.15 53.48
CA LEU A 8 19.10 -16.12 52.58
C LEU A 8 19.57 -16.41 51.15
N VAL A 9 18.74 -17.11 50.37
CA VAL A 9 18.94 -17.31 48.93
C VAL A 9 18.39 -16.10 48.20
N VAL A 10 19.28 -15.24 47.68
CA VAL A 10 18.91 -14.12 46.80
C VAL A 10 18.77 -14.67 45.38
N THR A 11 17.53 -14.94 44.97
CA THR A 11 17.20 -15.27 43.58
C THR A 11 17.13 -13.98 42.76
N CYS A 12 18.13 -13.77 41.89
CA CYS A 12 18.07 -12.72 40.86
C CYS A 12 16.97 -13.04 39.85
N LEU A 13 15.85 -12.32 39.92
CA LEU A 13 14.85 -12.29 38.85
C LEU A 13 15.38 -11.42 37.70
N ALA A 14 15.88 -12.06 36.65
CA ALA A 14 16.10 -11.40 35.37
C ALA A 14 14.75 -11.23 34.67
N ALA A 15 14.15 -10.05 34.78
CA ALA A 15 12.97 -9.69 34.00
C ALA A 15 13.42 -9.21 32.61
N SER A 16 13.49 -10.15 31.66
CA SER A 16 13.63 -9.84 30.24
C SER A 16 12.31 -9.25 29.73
N ALA A 17 12.15 -7.93 29.81
CA ALA A 17 11.06 -7.25 29.14
C ALA A 17 11.34 -7.22 27.64
N ALA A 18 10.43 -7.83 26.89
CA ALA A 18 10.46 -7.99 25.45
C ALA A 18 10.72 -6.68 24.71
N ALA A 19 11.67 -6.71 23.79
CA ALA A 19 11.78 -5.70 22.75
C ALA A 19 10.49 -5.74 21.93
N PHE A 20 9.70 -4.65 21.98
CA PHE A 20 8.63 -4.45 21.03
C PHE A 20 9.27 -4.22 19.65
N ALA A 21 9.31 -5.27 18.84
CA ALA A 21 9.42 -5.15 17.40
C ALA A 21 8.19 -4.37 16.94
N ALA A 22 8.34 -3.08 16.68
CA ALA A 22 7.31 -2.29 16.02
C ALA A 22 7.08 -2.90 14.63
N GLY A 23 5.80 -3.17 14.34
CA GLY A 23 5.33 -4.06 13.28
C GLY A 23 5.96 -3.84 11.92
N ASP A 24 6.23 -4.97 11.25
CA ASP A 24 6.06 -5.11 9.81
C ASP A 24 4.88 -4.23 9.36
N VAL A 25 5.19 -3.17 8.62
CA VAL A 25 4.18 -2.41 7.89
C VAL A 25 3.69 -3.35 6.81
N SER A 26 2.54 -3.96 7.09
CA SER A 26 1.88 -4.95 6.25
C SER A 26 2.13 -4.66 4.78
N ASP A 27 3.02 -5.48 4.24
CA ASP A 27 3.24 -5.66 2.82
C ASP A 27 1.99 -6.31 2.20
N SER A 28 0.86 -5.62 2.26
CA SER A 28 -0.35 -6.05 1.57
C SER A 28 -0.22 -5.63 0.11
N GLY A 29 0.63 -6.38 -0.60
CA GLY A 29 0.46 -6.65 -2.02
C GLY A 29 -1.02 -6.98 -2.27
N TYR A 30 -1.55 -6.34 -3.31
CA TYR A 30 -2.96 -6.04 -3.44
C TYR A 30 -3.78 -7.28 -3.87
N GLY A 31 -3.97 -8.21 -2.92
CA GLY A 31 -4.68 -9.46 -3.17
C GLY A 31 -5.00 -10.30 -1.93
N GLY A 32 -4.41 -10.00 -0.77
CA GLY A 32 -4.67 -10.71 0.48
C GLY A 32 -5.93 -10.22 1.22
N PRO A 33 -6.56 -11.07 2.05
CA PRO A 33 -7.63 -10.65 2.97
C PRO A 33 -7.14 -9.50 3.86
N SER A 34 -7.98 -8.48 4.05
CA SER A 34 -7.72 -7.38 4.99
C SER A 34 -8.71 -7.43 6.16
N ASP A 35 -8.23 -7.20 7.37
CA ASP A 35 -9.07 -7.03 8.56
C ASP A 35 -9.82 -5.68 8.56
N ASP A 36 -9.45 -4.77 7.66
CA ASP A 36 -10.17 -3.51 7.46
C ASP A 36 -11.45 -3.76 6.62
N PRO A 37 -12.65 -3.53 7.18
CA PRO A 37 -13.91 -3.79 6.48
C PRO A 37 -14.11 -2.92 5.23
N VAL A 38 -13.50 -1.73 5.16
CA VAL A 38 -13.52 -0.88 3.97
C VAL A 38 -12.66 -1.52 2.87
N LEU A 39 -11.48 -2.04 3.21
CA LEU A 39 -10.61 -2.69 2.24
C LEU A 39 -11.20 -4.02 1.76
N ALA A 40 -11.78 -4.83 2.65
CA ALA A 40 -12.46 -6.07 2.28
C ALA A 40 -13.65 -5.82 1.33
N SER A 41 -14.49 -4.82 1.63
CA SER A 41 -15.61 -4.46 0.76
C SER A 41 -15.16 -3.85 -0.58
N THR A 42 -14.07 -3.09 -0.58
CA THR A 42 -13.42 -2.56 -1.79
C THR A 42 -12.91 -3.70 -2.68
N GLN A 43 -12.22 -4.69 -2.12
CA GLN A 43 -11.73 -5.85 -2.87
C GLN A 43 -12.89 -6.67 -3.46
N ALA A 44 -13.97 -6.86 -2.69
CA ALA A 44 -15.18 -7.51 -3.19
C ALA A 44 -15.81 -6.73 -4.35
N ALA A 45 -15.84 -5.39 -4.28
CA ALA A 45 -16.31 -4.55 -5.38
C ALA A 45 -15.39 -4.67 -6.62
N PHE A 46 -14.07 -4.74 -6.44
CA PHE A 46 -13.12 -4.97 -7.54
C PHE A 46 -13.34 -6.30 -8.24
N GLY A 47 -13.62 -7.37 -7.49
CA GLY A 47 -13.97 -8.67 -8.05
C GLY A 47 -15.22 -8.62 -8.94
N ARG A 48 -16.17 -7.73 -8.63
CA ARG A 48 -17.37 -7.47 -9.44
C ARG A 48 -17.19 -6.39 -10.51
N LYS A 49 -16.00 -5.78 -10.61
CA LYS A 49 -15.72 -4.58 -11.42
C LYS A 49 -16.66 -3.40 -11.10
N ASP A 50 -17.16 -3.36 -9.87
CA ASP A 50 -18.03 -2.30 -9.36
C ASP A 50 -17.16 -1.10 -8.93
N TRP A 51 -16.59 -0.42 -9.92
CA TRP A 51 -15.69 0.72 -9.69
C TRP A 51 -16.42 1.90 -9.04
N ALA A 52 -17.69 2.11 -9.39
CA ALA A 52 -18.51 3.17 -8.81
C ALA A 52 -18.83 2.90 -7.34
N GLY A 53 -19.20 1.66 -6.99
CA GLY A 53 -19.42 1.26 -5.60
C GLY A 53 -18.15 1.36 -4.76
N ALA A 54 -17.01 0.93 -5.29
CA ALA A 54 -15.72 1.09 -4.62
C ALA A 54 -15.36 2.57 -4.37
N GLN A 55 -15.53 3.43 -5.38
CA GLN A 55 -15.32 4.87 -5.24
C GLN A 55 -16.19 5.46 -4.12
N ALA A 56 -17.49 5.16 -4.11
CA ALA A 56 -18.42 5.68 -3.11
C ALA A 56 -18.04 5.23 -1.68
N GLY A 57 -17.70 3.95 -1.51
CA GLY A 57 -17.27 3.42 -0.21
C GLY A 57 -15.99 4.07 0.30
N LEU A 58 -14.97 4.15 -0.54
CA LEU A 58 -13.67 4.75 -0.20
C LEU A 58 -13.77 6.26 0.03
N GLN A 59 -14.56 6.97 -0.76
CA GLN A 59 -14.80 8.40 -0.56
C GLN A 59 -15.43 8.66 0.81
N LYS A 60 -16.43 7.84 1.21
CA LYS A 60 -17.03 7.94 2.54
C LYS A 60 -16.02 7.63 3.64
N ALA A 61 -15.19 6.59 3.47
CA ALA A 61 -14.19 6.20 4.45
C ALA A 61 -13.13 7.30 4.66
N LEU A 62 -12.72 7.99 3.59
CA LEU A 62 -11.79 9.12 3.65
C LEU A 62 -12.31 10.32 4.44
N LEU A 63 -13.63 10.48 4.63
CA LEU A 63 -14.17 11.52 5.50
C LEU A 63 -13.82 11.29 6.98
N GLY A 64 -13.73 10.03 7.40
CA GLY A 64 -13.37 9.65 8.77
C GLY A 64 -11.88 9.35 8.95
N ALA A 65 -11.21 8.91 7.89
CA ALA A 65 -9.79 8.55 7.90
C ALA A 65 -9.01 9.22 6.75
N PRO A 66 -8.89 10.57 6.75
CA PRO A 66 -8.23 11.31 5.66
C PRO A 66 -6.71 11.10 5.59
N GLN A 67 -6.11 10.43 6.56
CA GLN A 67 -4.68 10.09 6.58
C GLN A 67 -4.43 8.60 6.29
N ASN A 68 -5.41 7.88 5.73
CA ASN A 68 -5.23 6.49 5.34
C ASN A 68 -4.67 6.39 3.91
N ALA A 69 -3.40 6.01 3.78
CA ALA A 69 -2.71 5.93 2.49
C ALA A 69 -3.34 4.89 1.55
N ASP A 70 -3.77 3.74 2.07
CA ASP A 70 -4.44 2.70 1.28
C ASP A 70 -5.76 3.23 0.72
N TYR A 71 -6.57 3.93 1.52
CA TYR A 71 -7.84 4.48 1.03
C TYR A 71 -7.62 5.48 -0.12
N HIS A 72 -6.60 6.33 0.00
CA HIS A 72 -6.22 7.25 -1.06
C HIS A 72 -5.75 6.51 -2.33
N ASN A 73 -4.86 5.52 -2.18
CA ASN A 73 -4.36 4.70 -3.27
C ASN A 73 -5.50 4.01 -4.04
N LEU A 74 -6.46 3.46 -3.31
CA LEU A 74 -7.53 2.64 -3.88
C LEU A 74 -8.68 3.45 -4.42
N TYR A 75 -8.89 4.63 -3.86
CA TYR A 75 -9.82 5.56 -4.45
C TYR A 75 -9.31 6.01 -5.82
N ALA A 76 -8.01 6.34 -5.92
CA ALA A 76 -7.38 6.66 -7.21
C ALA A 76 -7.43 5.48 -8.19
N TYR A 77 -7.16 4.26 -7.73
CA TYR A 77 -7.29 3.04 -8.54
C TYR A 77 -8.72 2.87 -9.06
N SER A 78 -9.71 2.99 -8.19
CA SER A 78 -11.12 2.86 -8.55
C SER A 78 -11.58 3.91 -9.57
N ILE A 79 -11.10 5.15 -9.45
CA ILE A 79 -11.34 6.20 -10.45
C ILE A 79 -10.72 5.80 -11.79
N ARG A 80 -9.44 5.41 -11.79
CA ARG A 80 -8.68 5.05 -13.00
C ARG A 80 -9.32 3.90 -13.78
N LYS A 81 -9.92 2.93 -13.09
CA LYS A 81 -10.60 1.77 -13.70
C LYS A 81 -12.04 2.06 -14.12
N GLY A 82 -12.64 3.13 -13.60
CA GLY A 82 -13.99 3.57 -13.95
C GLY A 82 -14.11 4.11 -15.38
N ALA A 83 -15.35 4.35 -15.81
CA ALA A 83 -15.63 4.99 -17.09
C ALA A 83 -15.22 6.48 -17.04
N ASN A 84 -14.51 6.96 -18.06
CA ASN A 84 -14.07 8.36 -18.19
C ASN A 84 -13.30 8.89 -16.95
N PRO A 85 -12.13 8.31 -16.64
CA PRO A 85 -11.40 8.65 -15.42
C PRO A 85 -10.97 10.12 -15.41
N ASN A 86 -11.28 10.84 -14.32
CA ASN A 86 -10.72 12.16 -14.06
C ASN A 86 -9.27 12.02 -13.59
N MET A 87 -8.32 12.07 -14.53
CA MET A 87 -6.91 11.83 -14.25
C MET A 87 -6.29 12.85 -13.28
N ALA A 88 -6.78 14.09 -13.23
CA ALA A 88 -6.31 15.06 -12.24
C ALA A 88 -6.65 14.60 -10.80
N LEU A 89 -7.84 14.03 -10.60
CA LEU A 89 -8.24 13.48 -9.31
C LEU A 89 -7.47 12.19 -8.98
N VAL A 90 -7.22 11.34 -9.98
CA VAL A 90 -6.37 10.13 -9.84
C VAL A 90 -4.98 10.52 -9.30
N PHE A 91 -4.30 11.46 -9.95
CA PHE A 91 -2.97 11.88 -9.52
C PHE A 91 -2.99 12.60 -8.17
N LYS A 92 -4.03 13.38 -7.86
CA LYS A 92 -4.20 13.99 -6.54
C LYS A 92 -4.19 12.93 -5.43
N HIS A 93 -4.98 11.87 -5.59
CA HIS A 93 -5.12 10.85 -4.54
C HIS A 93 -3.91 9.91 -4.46
N TYR A 94 -3.27 9.53 -5.57
CA TYR A 94 -1.98 8.83 -5.47
C TYR A 94 -0.89 9.70 -4.83
N GLY A 95 -0.86 10.99 -5.17
CA GLY A 95 0.06 11.94 -4.55
C GLY A 95 -0.15 12.02 -3.03
N GLU A 96 -1.41 12.02 -2.58
CA GLU A 96 -1.73 12.02 -1.16
C GLU A 96 -1.36 10.70 -0.46
N ALA A 97 -1.61 9.56 -1.10
CA ALA A 97 -1.16 8.25 -0.61
C ALA A 97 0.36 8.23 -0.39
N LEU A 98 1.14 8.75 -1.35
CA LEU A 98 2.60 8.82 -1.26
C LEU A 98 3.10 9.93 -0.33
N ARG A 99 2.32 11.00 -0.10
CA ARG A 99 2.61 12.01 0.93
C ARG A 99 2.51 11.41 2.33
N ILE A 100 1.49 10.58 2.57
CA ILE A 100 1.24 9.90 3.84
C ILE A 100 2.25 8.77 4.05
N ASN A 101 2.42 7.91 3.04
CA ASN A 101 3.36 6.80 3.05
C ASN A 101 4.25 6.82 1.80
N PRO A 102 5.43 7.46 1.87
CA PRO A 102 6.37 7.53 0.76
C PRO A 102 6.96 6.18 0.31
N LYS A 103 6.75 5.11 1.09
CA LYS A 103 7.21 3.75 0.79
C LYS A 103 6.08 2.84 0.31
N HIS A 104 4.89 3.40 0.05
CA HIS A 104 3.73 2.61 -0.35
C HIS A 104 3.94 2.02 -1.76
N ARG A 105 4.28 0.74 -1.82
CA ARG A 105 4.62 0.04 -3.07
C ARG A 105 3.48 0.05 -4.08
N GLY A 106 2.27 -0.36 -3.67
CA GLY A 106 1.09 -0.32 -4.55
C GLY A 106 0.80 1.06 -5.12
N ALA A 107 0.95 2.13 -4.33
CA ALA A 107 0.77 3.49 -4.82
C ALA A 107 1.84 3.88 -5.86
N HIS A 108 3.10 3.45 -5.68
CA HIS A 108 4.15 3.64 -6.69
C HIS A 108 3.85 2.90 -7.99
N GLU A 109 3.40 1.64 -7.92
CA GLU A 109 2.99 0.88 -9.10
C GLU A 109 1.86 1.58 -9.84
N TYR A 110 0.74 1.81 -9.16
CA TYR A 110 -0.49 2.27 -9.81
C TYR A 110 -0.40 3.70 -10.33
N VAL A 111 0.34 4.59 -9.66
CA VAL A 111 0.59 5.93 -10.19
C VAL A 111 1.54 5.87 -11.40
N GLY A 112 2.49 4.94 -11.41
CA GLY A 112 3.35 4.66 -12.56
C GLY A 112 2.52 4.24 -13.78
N GLU A 113 1.58 3.32 -13.60
CA GLU A 113 0.63 2.94 -14.65
C GLU A 113 -0.27 4.10 -15.09
N ALA A 114 -0.71 4.95 -14.14
CA ALA A 114 -1.52 6.13 -14.45
C ALA A 114 -0.75 7.15 -15.32
N TYR A 115 0.54 7.32 -15.09
CA TYR A 115 1.39 8.15 -15.94
C TYR A 115 1.52 7.60 -17.37
N LEU A 116 1.59 6.28 -17.54
CA LEU A 116 1.56 5.66 -18.87
C LEU A 116 0.25 5.96 -19.61
N MET A 117 -0.90 5.96 -18.93
CA MET A 117 -2.21 6.28 -19.54
C MET A 117 -2.27 7.69 -20.13
N VAL A 118 -1.53 8.65 -19.55
CA VAL A 118 -1.49 10.04 -20.03
C VAL A 118 -0.26 10.35 -20.89
N GLY A 119 0.55 9.34 -21.21
CA GLY A 119 1.68 9.52 -22.12
C GLY A 119 3.01 9.87 -21.45
N ASP A 120 3.08 9.90 -20.12
CA ASP A 120 4.25 10.35 -19.36
C ASP A 120 5.13 9.17 -18.93
N LEU A 121 5.84 8.61 -19.90
CA LEU A 121 6.82 7.54 -19.67
C LEU A 121 7.94 7.93 -18.68
N PRO A 122 8.52 9.14 -18.72
CA PRO A 122 9.52 9.56 -17.75
C PRO A 122 9.02 9.44 -16.30
N LYS A 123 7.81 9.91 -16.01
CA LYS A 123 7.23 9.79 -14.66
C LYS A 123 6.98 8.35 -14.25
N ALA A 124 6.48 7.51 -15.15
CA ALA A 124 6.32 6.08 -14.86
C ALA A 124 7.64 5.42 -14.44
N LYS A 125 8.74 5.73 -15.16
CA LYS A 125 10.09 5.22 -14.83
C LYS A 125 10.62 5.75 -13.49
N GLN A 126 10.24 6.96 -13.06
CA GLN A 126 10.60 7.47 -11.73
C GLN A 126 10.00 6.60 -10.62
N HIS A 127 8.75 6.14 -10.78
CA HIS A 127 8.12 5.26 -9.80
C HIS A 127 8.69 3.83 -9.85
N LEU A 128 9.07 3.32 -11.02
CA LEU A 128 9.79 2.05 -11.11
C LEU A 128 11.13 2.11 -10.37
N ALA A 129 11.90 3.19 -10.54
CA ALA A 129 13.17 3.39 -9.83
C ALA A 129 12.99 3.58 -8.31
N ALA A 130 11.82 4.03 -7.85
CA ALA A 130 11.48 4.04 -6.44
C ALA A 130 11.22 2.61 -5.94
N LEU A 131 10.44 1.81 -6.69
CA LEU A 131 10.21 0.40 -6.37
C LEU A 131 11.50 -0.43 -6.35
N ASP A 132 12.43 -0.17 -7.28
CA ASP A 132 13.78 -0.78 -7.28
C ASP A 132 14.51 -0.60 -5.94
N LYS A 133 14.34 0.56 -5.27
CA LYS A 133 14.97 0.86 -3.99
C LYS A 133 14.19 0.29 -2.80
N LEU A 134 12.87 0.17 -2.93
CA LEU A 134 11.99 -0.32 -1.89
C LEU A 134 12.00 -1.86 -1.80
N CYS A 135 12.26 -2.54 -2.92
CA CYS A 135 12.17 -3.98 -3.04
C CYS A 135 13.58 -4.62 -3.10
N PHE A 136 14.09 -5.09 -1.96
CA PHE A 136 15.41 -5.75 -1.86
C PHE A 136 15.50 -7.02 -2.72
N LEU A 137 14.38 -7.73 -2.85
CA LEU A 137 14.12 -8.72 -3.91
C LEU A 137 12.96 -8.20 -4.76
N PRO A 138 12.81 -8.62 -6.03
CA PRO A 138 11.68 -8.20 -6.84
C PRO A 138 10.34 -8.48 -6.13
N CYS A 139 9.62 -7.41 -5.84
CA CYS A 139 8.24 -7.46 -5.37
C CYS A 139 7.28 -7.50 -6.57
N GLU A 140 6.03 -7.88 -6.32
CA GLU A 140 4.98 -7.92 -7.34
C GLU A 140 4.83 -6.57 -8.03
N GLU A 141 4.75 -5.49 -7.26
CA GLU A 141 4.56 -4.11 -7.74
C GLU A 141 5.65 -3.66 -8.71
N HIS A 142 6.90 -3.97 -8.37
CA HIS A 142 8.04 -3.68 -9.25
C HIS A 142 7.91 -4.44 -10.57
N THR A 143 7.57 -5.73 -10.50
CA THR A 143 7.46 -6.61 -11.66
C THR A 143 6.34 -6.16 -12.60
N ASP A 144 5.20 -5.78 -12.04
CA ASP A 144 4.03 -5.35 -12.80
C ASP A 144 4.24 -4.00 -13.46
N LEU A 145 4.77 -2.99 -12.74
CA LEU A 145 5.08 -1.70 -13.36
C LEU A 145 6.15 -1.83 -14.45
N LYS A 146 7.18 -2.65 -14.23
CA LYS A 146 8.22 -2.93 -15.23
C LYS A 146 7.63 -3.52 -16.51
N LYS A 147 6.70 -4.47 -16.37
CA LYS A 147 5.98 -5.07 -17.49
C LYS A 147 5.08 -4.06 -18.20
N ALA A 148 4.34 -3.22 -17.46
CA ALA A 148 3.49 -2.18 -18.02
C ALA A 148 4.30 -1.18 -18.87
N ILE A 149 5.47 -0.75 -18.37
CA ILE A 149 6.41 0.11 -19.10
C ILE A 149 6.90 -0.56 -20.38
N ALA A 150 7.33 -1.82 -20.32
CA ALA A 150 7.81 -2.54 -21.49
C ALA A 150 6.73 -2.68 -22.58
N VAL A 151 5.49 -3.00 -22.19
CA VAL A 151 4.34 -3.05 -23.11
C VAL A 151 4.06 -1.69 -23.73
N TYR A 152 4.11 -0.64 -22.94
CA TYR A 152 3.89 0.72 -23.42
C TYR A 152 4.95 1.16 -24.45
N GLU A 153 6.22 0.90 -24.18
CA GLU A 153 7.33 1.22 -25.09
C GLU A 153 7.24 0.42 -26.39
N ALA A 154 6.88 -0.86 -26.32
CA ALA A 154 6.71 -1.71 -27.50
C ALA A 154 5.61 -1.19 -28.44
N LYS A 155 4.49 -0.69 -27.90
CA LYS A 155 3.39 -0.11 -28.68
C LYS A 155 3.74 1.22 -29.36
N ARG A 156 4.82 1.88 -28.93
CA ARG A 156 5.27 3.17 -29.45
C ARG A 156 6.51 3.07 -30.32
N LYS A 157 7.04 1.87 -30.55
CA LYS A 157 8.05 1.66 -31.60
C LYS A 157 7.38 1.88 -32.96
N PRO A 158 7.96 2.73 -33.84
CA PRO A 158 7.43 3.00 -35.16
C PRO A 158 7.46 1.77 -36.08
#